data_AF-A0A7S0RL25-F1
#
_entry.id   AF-A0A7S0RL25-F1
#
_cell.length_a   1.000
_cell.length_b   1.000
_cell.length_c   1.000
_cell.angle_alpha   90.00
_cell.angle_beta   90.00
_cell.angle_gamma   90.00
#
_symmetry.space_group_name_H-M   'P 1'
#
loop_
_entity.id
_entity.type
_entity.pdbx_description
1 polymer ?
#
loop_
_entity_poly.entity_id
_entity_poly.type
_entity_poly.pdbx_seq_one_letter_code
_entity_poly.pdbx_strand_id
1 'polypeptide(L)'
;VDVWINNAGYSGSYQPLMQATPEQVAQVVSTNLLGVALCSRAAARLFTAQPGGGHLFNMDGAGADGLPTPNYAAYGATKAGIRQLSGSLRAELKGTEAKVHLLSPGMILTELLLEGSPREARAIPFNILCEHPETVAGFLVPRLRSVVARGLGGTYVKYLTPASAMWRLLTAPARIGRFFDSAGNRVYLDEAERIHGRGARATQRSVAAARAQNTGLQFAYSLSLALAVAVMVLEANVMA
;
A
#
# COMPACT_ATOMS: atom_id res chain seq x y z
N VAL A 1 19.05 -5.97 17.41
CA VAL A 1 18.03 -5.35 16.49
C VAL A 1 16.69 -5.91 16.92
N ASP A 2 15.75 -5.07 17.32
CA ASP A 2 14.47 -5.55 17.89
C ASP A 2 13.36 -5.62 16.84
N VAL A 3 13.44 -4.77 15.81
CA VAL A 3 12.46 -4.68 14.73
C VAL A 3 13.20 -4.63 13.40
N TRP A 4 12.78 -5.49 12.47
CA TRP A 4 13.25 -5.50 11.08
C TRP A 4 12.06 -5.33 10.14
N ILE A 5 12.16 -4.42 9.17
CA ILE A 5 11.09 -4.17 8.20
C ILE A 5 11.62 -4.36 6.79
N ASN A 6 11.11 -5.38 6.10
CA ASN A 6 11.34 -5.55 4.66
C ASN A 6 10.39 -4.63 3.89
N ASN A 7 10.83 -3.38 3.70
CA ASN A 7 10.08 -2.33 2.99
C ASN A 7 10.45 -2.18 1.51
N ALA A 8 11.69 -2.51 1.15
CA ALA A 8 12.16 -2.38 -0.23
C ALA A 8 11.24 -3.15 -1.20
N GLY A 9 10.90 -2.51 -2.32
CA GLY A 9 10.03 -3.09 -3.33
C GLY A 9 10.05 -2.30 -4.63
N TYR A 10 9.65 -2.96 -5.70
CA TYR A 10 9.60 -2.43 -7.06
C TYR A 10 8.32 -2.91 -7.75
N SER A 11 7.53 -1.99 -8.30
CA SER A 11 6.26 -2.31 -9.00
C SER A 11 6.49 -2.83 -10.41
N GLY A 12 7.58 -2.44 -11.06
CA GLY A 12 7.79 -2.64 -12.49
C GLY A 12 6.83 -1.79 -13.33
N SER A 13 6.90 -1.98 -14.65
CA SER A 13 6.07 -1.23 -15.60
C SER A 13 4.62 -1.71 -15.62
N TYR A 14 3.67 -0.78 -15.77
CA TYR A 14 2.25 -1.09 -16.01
C TYR A 14 2.06 -1.60 -17.44
N GLN A 15 2.02 -2.93 -17.63
CA GLN A 15 1.83 -3.55 -18.94
C GLN A 15 1.41 -5.01 -18.83
N PRO A 16 0.73 -5.58 -19.84
CA PRO A 16 0.48 -7.02 -19.90
C PRO A 16 1.79 -7.82 -19.77
N LEU A 17 1.74 -8.96 -19.06
CA LEU A 17 2.95 -9.76 -18.80
C LEU A 17 3.68 -10.17 -20.10
N MET A 18 2.92 -10.46 -21.16
CA MET A 18 3.46 -10.86 -22.47
C MET A 18 4.28 -9.77 -23.17
N GLN A 19 4.20 -8.52 -22.70
CA GLN A 19 4.95 -7.38 -23.22
C GLN A 19 6.15 -7.02 -22.34
N ALA A 20 6.25 -7.58 -21.13
CA ALA A 20 7.36 -7.34 -20.23
C ALA A 20 8.63 -8.08 -20.69
N THR A 21 9.78 -7.41 -20.60
CA THR A 21 11.05 -8.08 -20.89
C THR A 21 11.43 -9.05 -19.76
N PRO A 22 12.23 -10.09 -20.04
CA PRO A 22 12.74 -10.98 -18.99
C PRO A 22 13.43 -10.24 -17.85
N GLU A 23 14.16 -9.17 -18.14
CA GLU A 23 14.89 -8.35 -17.17
C GLU A 23 13.92 -7.59 -16.25
N GLN A 24 12.84 -7.03 -16.79
CA GLN A 24 11.80 -6.37 -16.00
C GLN A 24 11.14 -7.35 -15.02
N VAL A 25 10.79 -8.55 -15.51
CA VAL A 25 10.23 -9.61 -14.67
C VAL A 25 11.24 -10.04 -13.59
N ALA A 26 12.49 -10.28 -13.97
CA ALA A 26 13.55 -10.67 -13.05
C ALA A 26 13.81 -9.61 -11.98
N GLN A 27 13.76 -8.31 -12.32
CA GLN A 27 13.97 -7.22 -11.38
C GLN A 27 12.85 -7.16 -10.32
N VAL A 28 11.59 -7.33 -10.73
CA VAL A 28 10.44 -7.41 -9.80
C VAL A 28 10.59 -8.60 -8.86
N VAL A 29 10.90 -9.80 -9.40
CA VAL A 29 11.03 -11.02 -8.59
C VAL A 29 12.23 -10.96 -7.65
N SER A 30 13.39 -10.51 -8.15
CA SER A 30 14.62 -10.42 -7.37
C SER A 30 14.48 -9.43 -6.21
N THR A 31 13.84 -8.29 -6.43
CA THR A 31 13.63 -7.28 -5.38
C THR A 31 12.57 -7.73 -4.39
N ASN A 32 11.38 -8.10 -4.87
CA ASN A 32 10.20 -8.25 -4.02
C ASN A 32 10.09 -9.62 -3.34
N LEU A 33 10.67 -10.67 -3.94
CA LEU A 33 10.56 -12.02 -3.41
C LEU A 33 11.90 -12.54 -2.93
N LEU A 34 12.92 -12.55 -3.78
CA LEU A 34 14.25 -13.03 -3.38
C LEU A 34 14.86 -12.12 -2.30
N GLY A 35 14.82 -10.81 -2.49
CA GLY A 35 15.32 -9.84 -1.51
C GLY A 35 14.64 -9.99 -0.15
N VAL A 36 13.30 -10.11 -0.13
CA VAL A 36 12.53 -10.36 1.09
C VAL A 36 12.89 -11.69 1.72
N ALA A 37 13.06 -12.77 0.94
CA ALA A 37 13.46 -14.07 1.45
C ALA A 37 14.85 -14.04 2.10
N LEU A 38 15.84 -13.43 1.44
CA LEU A 38 17.20 -13.30 1.96
C LEU A 38 17.25 -12.45 3.24
N CYS A 39 16.54 -11.31 3.27
CA CYS A 39 16.46 -10.47 4.45
C CYS A 39 15.69 -11.14 5.59
N SER A 40 14.59 -11.84 5.29
CA SER A 40 13.83 -12.61 6.28
C SER A 40 14.67 -13.73 6.89
N ARG A 41 15.46 -14.43 6.08
CA ARG A 41 16.43 -15.44 6.55
C ARG A 41 17.46 -14.82 7.50
N ALA A 42 18.03 -13.67 7.14
CA ALA A 42 19.00 -12.98 7.99
C ALA A 42 18.38 -12.54 9.32
N ALA A 43 17.19 -11.92 9.28
CA ALA A 43 16.46 -11.49 10.47
C ALA A 43 16.08 -12.68 11.36
N ALA A 44 15.58 -13.77 10.78
CA ALA A 44 15.25 -14.98 11.53
C ALA A 44 16.47 -15.55 12.27
N ARG A 45 17.62 -15.69 11.59
CA ARG A 45 18.86 -16.17 12.22
C ARG A 45 19.34 -15.25 13.36
N LEU A 46 19.21 -13.94 13.18
CA LEU A 46 19.57 -12.98 14.21
C LEU A 46 18.64 -13.10 15.43
N PHE A 47 17.33 -13.13 15.19
CA PHE A 47 16.32 -13.15 16.25
C PHE A 47 16.31 -14.45 17.04
N THR A 48 16.60 -15.59 16.41
CA THR A 48 16.70 -16.86 17.15
C THR A 48 17.97 -16.97 17.99
N ALA A 49 19.02 -16.23 17.64
CA ALA A 49 20.30 -16.24 18.37
C ALA A 49 20.38 -15.20 19.51
N GLN A 50 19.57 -14.14 19.47
CA GLN A 50 19.62 -13.08 20.48
C GLN A 50 18.59 -13.30 21.62
N PRO A 51 18.92 -12.94 22.86
CA PRO A 51 17.96 -12.94 23.96
C PRO A 51 16.76 -12.02 23.66
N GLY A 52 15.55 -12.47 24.01
CA GLY A 52 14.31 -11.70 23.80
C GLY A 52 13.78 -11.69 22.36
N GLY A 53 14.46 -12.33 21.41
CA GLY A 53 13.96 -12.47 20.04
C GLY A 53 13.87 -11.15 19.29
N GLY A 54 12.89 -11.03 18.39
CA GLY A 54 12.70 -9.82 17.59
C GLY A 54 11.50 -9.94 16.66
N HIS A 55 11.10 -8.81 16.07
CA HIS A 55 9.92 -8.70 15.23
C HIS A 55 10.27 -8.39 13.77
N LEU A 56 10.02 -9.35 12.89
CA LEU A 56 10.14 -9.20 11.44
C LEU A 56 8.80 -8.78 10.83
N PHE A 57 8.78 -7.66 10.12
CA PHE A 57 7.62 -7.18 9.37
C PHE A 57 7.90 -7.21 7.86
N ASN A 58 7.09 -7.95 7.11
CA ASN A 58 7.15 -7.99 5.64
C ASN A 58 6.04 -7.13 5.04
N MET A 59 6.39 -6.25 4.10
CA MET A 59 5.44 -5.39 3.39
C MET A 59 4.81 -6.10 2.19
N ASP A 60 3.54 -6.45 2.30
CA ASP A 60 2.74 -6.92 1.17
C ASP A 60 2.10 -5.77 0.39
N GLY A 61 1.25 -6.09 -0.59
CA GLY A 61 0.62 -5.11 -1.47
C GLY A 61 -0.48 -5.73 -2.31
N ALA A 62 -0.85 -5.05 -3.40
CA ALA A 62 -1.86 -5.56 -4.34
C ALA A 62 -1.50 -6.98 -4.84
N GLY A 63 -2.49 -7.86 -4.91
CA GLY A 63 -2.33 -9.27 -5.28
C GLY A 63 -1.95 -10.20 -4.12
N ALA A 64 -1.66 -9.67 -2.93
CA ALA A 64 -1.33 -10.51 -1.78
C ALA A 64 -2.48 -11.45 -1.39
N ASP A 65 -3.73 -11.03 -1.52
CA ASP A 65 -4.91 -11.87 -1.28
C ASP A 65 -5.14 -12.97 -2.34
N GLY A 66 -4.31 -13.04 -3.38
CA GLY A 66 -4.45 -13.99 -4.48
C GLY A 66 -5.38 -13.51 -5.59
N LEU A 67 -5.92 -12.29 -5.50
CA LEU A 67 -6.73 -11.74 -6.57
C LEU A 67 -5.87 -11.37 -7.80
N PRO A 68 -6.41 -11.53 -9.03
CA PRO A 68 -5.70 -11.14 -10.24
C PRO A 68 -5.29 -9.68 -10.26
N THR A 69 -4.08 -9.42 -10.77
CA THR A 69 -3.50 -8.07 -10.91
C THR A 69 -3.12 -7.83 -12.37
N PRO A 70 -4.09 -7.61 -13.27
CA PRO A 70 -3.80 -7.33 -14.66
C PRO A 70 -2.85 -6.13 -14.78
N ASN A 71 -1.92 -6.22 -15.74
CA ASN A 71 -0.83 -5.26 -15.95
C ASN A 71 0.24 -5.18 -14.84
N TYR A 72 0.09 -5.95 -13.76
CA TYR A 72 1.05 -6.07 -12.65
C TYR A 72 1.28 -7.54 -12.26
N ALA A 73 1.11 -8.48 -13.20
CA ALA A 73 1.07 -9.91 -12.88
C ALA A 73 2.30 -10.41 -12.09
N ALA A 74 3.52 -10.05 -12.51
CA ALA A 74 4.73 -10.42 -11.80
C ALA A 74 4.77 -9.79 -10.39
N TYR A 75 4.38 -8.52 -10.27
CA TYR A 75 4.31 -7.84 -8.97
C TYR A 75 3.30 -8.51 -8.03
N GLY A 76 2.07 -8.73 -8.47
CA GLY A 76 1.04 -9.40 -7.66
C GLY A 76 1.46 -10.81 -7.23
N ALA A 77 2.08 -11.58 -8.13
CA ALA A 77 2.64 -12.89 -7.81
C ALA A 77 3.70 -12.80 -6.69
N THR A 78 4.62 -11.81 -6.74
CA THR A 78 5.59 -11.63 -5.66
C THR A 78 4.93 -11.25 -4.33
N LYS A 79 3.88 -10.42 -4.33
CA LYS A 79 3.15 -10.04 -3.12
C LYS A 79 2.35 -11.19 -2.51
N ALA A 80 1.78 -12.07 -3.33
CA ALA A 80 1.21 -13.35 -2.88
C ALA A 80 2.31 -14.25 -2.27
N GLY A 81 3.46 -14.34 -2.93
CA GLY A 81 4.63 -15.09 -2.46
C GLY A 81 5.13 -14.64 -1.08
N ILE A 82 5.13 -13.33 -0.79
CA ILE A 82 5.51 -12.79 0.53
C ILE A 82 4.61 -13.35 1.64
N ARG A 83 3.30 -13.51 1.41
CA ARG A 83 2.39 -14.07 2.41
C ARG A 83 2.68 -15.52 2.68
N GLN A 84 2.90 -16.31 1.63
CA GLN A 84 3.25 -17.72 1.74
C GLN A 84 4.57 -17.87 2.51
N LEU A 85 5.61 -17.14 2.09
CA LEU A 85 6.93 -17.12 2.75
C LEU A 85 6.81 -16.76 4.24
N SER A 86 6.04 -15.71 4.55
CA SER A 86 5.85 -15.27 5.94
C SER A 86 5.08 -16.29 6.78
N GLY A 87 4.15 -17.03 6.17
CA GLY A 87 3.42 -18.13 6.80
C GLY A 87 4.33 -19.32 7.10
N SER A 88 5.12 -19.76 6.12
CA SER A 88 6.13 -20.83 6.29
C SER A 88 7.14 -20.47 7.38
N LEU A 89 7.75 -19.28 7.29
CA LEU A 89 8.75 -18.85 8.26
C LEU A 89 8.17 -18.74 9.68
N ARG A 90 6.91 -18.31 9.83
CA ARG A 90 6.23 -18.30 11.13
C ARG A 90 6.05 -19.71 11.69
N ALA A 91 5.73 -20.69 10.86
CA ALA A 91 5.59 -22.08 11.28
C ALA A 91 6.94 -22.68 11.70
N GLU A 92 8.01 -22.40 10.94
CA GLU A 92 9.38 -22.82 11.25
C GLU A 92 9.89 -22.22 12.57
N LEU A 93 9.53 -20.98 12.88
CA LEU A 93 9.96 -20.26 14.09
C LEU A 93 9.09 -20.53 15.32
N LYS A 94 8.13 -21.46 15.23
CA LYS A 94 7.27 -21.82 16.38
C LYS A 94 8.14 -22.36 17.52
N GLY A 95 7.93 -21.83 18.73
CA GLY A 95 8.73 -22.17 19.92
C GLY A 95 9.98 -21.33 20.10
N THR A 96 10.26 -20.39 19.18
CA THR A 96 11.32 -19.39 19.34
C THR A 96 10.74 -18.03 19.76
N GLU A 97 11.62 -17.12 20.19
CA GLU A 97 11.26 -15.73 20.49
C GLU A 97 11.16 -14.84 19.22
N ALA A 98 11.53 -15.35 18.04
CA ALA A 98 11.38 -14.62 16.79
C ALA A 98 9.91 -14.56 16.33
N LYS A 99 9.42 -13.36 16.01
CA LYS A 99 8.04 -13.13 15.58
C LYS A 99 8.01 -12.59 14.14
N VAL A 100 7.09 -13.13 13.33
CA VAL A 100 6.93 -12.75 11.91
C VAL A 100 5.53 -12.20 11.65
N HIS A 101 5.49 -11.03 11.02
CA HIS A 101 4.31 -10.20 10.83
C HIS A 101 4.16 -9.76 9.37
N LEU A 102 2.95 -9.39 9.00
CA LEU A 102 2.66 -8.76 7.71
C LEU A 102 2.17 -7.33 7.91
N LEU A 103 2.54 -6.47 6.96
CA LEU A 103 2.08 -5.10 6.86
C LEU A 103 1.51 -4.85 5.47
N SER A 104 0.37 -4.16 5.40
CA SER A 104 -0.21 -3.70 4.15
C SER A 104 -0.42 -2.19 4.21
N PRO A 105 0.38 -1.38 3.47
CA PRO A 105 0.24 0.07 3.49
C PRO A 105 -0.95 0.56 2.66
N GLY A 106 -1.54 -0.28 1.80
CA GLY A 106 -2.53 0.15 0.82
C GLY A 106 -1.87 0.90 -0.34
N MET A 107 -2.63 1.76 -1.03
CA MET A 107 -2.09 2.57 -2.12
C MET A 107 -1.44 3.84 -1.58
N ILE A 108 -0.14 4.00 -1.86
CA ILE A 108 0.66 5.11 -1.36
C ILE A 108 1.13 5.97 -2.52
N LEU A 109 1.01 7.28 -2.38
CA LEU A 109 1.53 8.24 -3.34
C LEU A 109 3.06 8.35 -3.25
N THR A 110 3.73 7.39 -3.87
CA THR A 110 5.16 7.40 -4.14
C THR A 110 5.40 7.43 -5.65
N GLU A 111 6.64 7.68 -6.05
CA GLU A 111 7.07 7.55 -7.45
C GLU A 111 6.78 6.14 -7.98
N LEU A 112 6.97 5.09 -7.16
CA LEU A 112 6.66 3.69 -7.49
C LEU A 112 5.20 3.47 -7.95
N LEU A 113 4.23 4.20 -7.39
CA LEU A 113 2.83 4.12 -7.81
C LEU A 113 2.55 4.93 -9.09
N LEU A 114 3.28 6.02 -9.27
CA LEU A 114 3.07 6.95 -10.38
C LEU A 114 3.78 6.50 -11.65
N GLU A 115 4.85 5.74 -11.53
CA GLU A 115 5.57 5.14 -12.65
C GLU A 115 4.65 4.21 -13.46
N GLY A 116 4.48 4.50 -14.75
CA GLY A 116 3.65 3.69 -15.67
C GLY A 116 2.14 3.95 -15.63
N SER A 117 1.58 4.65 -14.63
CA SER A 117 0.14 4.94 -14.60
C SER A 117 -0.24 6.03 -15.62
N PRO A 118 -1.23 5.83 -16.51
CA PRO A 118 -1.71 6.88 -17.42
C PRO A 118 -2.20 8.08 -16.63
N ARG A 119 -1.82 9.31 -17.03
CA ARG A 119 -2.16 10.55 -16.28
C ARG A 119 -3.67 10.67 -16.03
N GLU A 120 -4.46 10.36 -17.05
CA GLU A 120 -5.93 10.42 -17.02
C GLU A 120 -6.54 9.42 -16.01
N ALA A 121 -5.88 8.28 -15.78
CA ALA A 121 -6.32 7.25 -14.84
C ALA A 121 -5.98 7.60 -13.37
N ARG A 122 -5.21 8.65 -13.11
CA ARG A 122 -4.78 9.03 -11.75
C ARG A 122 -5.86 9.82 -11.00
N ALA A 123 -6.67 10.61 -11.71
CA ALA A 123 -7.52 11.63 -11.09
C ALA A 123 -8.54 11.06 -10.08
N ILE A 124 -9.21 9.96 -10.38
CA ILE A 124 -10.30 9.44 -9.55
C ILE A 124 -9.78 8.40 -8.51
N PRO A 125 -9.18 7.26 -8.91
CA PRO A 125 -8.82 6.23 -7.95
C PRO A 125 -7.75 6.70 -6.96
N PHE A 126 -6.82 7.57 -7.38
CA PHE A 126 -5.74 7.98 -6.48
C PHE A 126 -6.21 9.03 -5.48
N ASN A 127 -7.10 9.95 -5.89
CA ASN A 127 -7.73 10.89 -4.96
C ASN A 127 -8.60 10.18 -3.91
N ILE A 128 -9.28 9.09 -4.28
CA ILE A 128 -10.18 8.38 -3.37
C ILE A 128 -9.40 7.48 -2.41
N LEU A 129 -8.50 6.65 -2.93
CA LEU A 129 -7.95 5.53 -2.17
C LEU A 129 -6.50 5.73 -1.73
N CYS A 130 -5.71 6.56 -2.41
CA CYS A 130 -4.32 6.75 -2.02
C CYS A 130 -4.19 7.67 -0.81
N GLU A 131 -3.05 7.56 -0.13
CA GLU A 131 -2.62 8.53 0.87
C GLU A 131 -1.13 8.80 0.77
N HIS A 132 -0.68 9.88 1.41
CA HIS A 132 0.74 10.18 1.55
C HIS A 132 1.46 9.15 2.44
N PRO A 133 2.76 8.88 2.16
CA PRO A 133 3.58 7.97 2.97
C PRO A 133 3.55 8.29 4.46
N GLU A 134 3.56 9.57 4.84
CA GLU A 134 3.68 9.96 6.24
C GLU A 134 2.35 9.84 6.98
N THR A 135 1.22 9.99 6.27
CA THR A 135 -0.11 9.69 6.81
C THR A 135 -0.21 8.20 7.15
N VAL A 136 0.27 7.34 6.25
CA VAL A 136 0.25 5.89 6.47
C VAL A 136 1.25 5.48 7.54
N ALA A 137 2.45 6.08 7.57
CA ALA A 137 3.42 5.87 8.64
C ALA A 137 2.86 6.30 10.01
N GLY A 138 2.17 7.44 10.08
CA GLY A 138 1.48 7.91 11.29
C GLY A 138 0.43 6.93 11.81
N PHE A 139 -0.17 6.11 10.93
CA PHE A 139 -1.06 5.02 11.32
C PHE A 139 -0.30 3.74 11.71
N LEU A 140 0.67 3.32 10.90
CA LEU A 140 1.35 2.04 11.06
C LEU A 140 2.29 2.05 12.27
N VAL A 141 3.16 3.05 12.40
CA VAL A 141 4.23 3.07 13.41
C VAL A 141 3.71 2.90 14.84
N PRO A 142 2.65 3.61 15.31
CA PRO A 142 2.11 3.38 16.65
C PRO A 142 1.58 1.96 16.85
N ARG A 143 1.00 1.35 15.81
CA ARG A 143 0.48 -0.03 15.87
C ARG A 143 1.60 -1.05 15.90
N LEU A 144 2.68 -0.88 15.13
CA LEU A 144 3.87 -1.72 15.21
C LEU A 144 4.48 -1.63 16.61
N ARG A 145 4.65 -0.43 17.16
CA ARG A 145 5.14 -0.24 18.54
C ARG A 145 4.27 -0.96 19.56
N SER A 146 2.94 -0.90 19.41
CA SER A 146 2.00 -1.63 20.27
C SER A 146 2.14 -3.15 20.13
N VAL A 147 2.31 -3.68 18.91
CA VAL A 147 2.54 -5.10 18.64
C VAL A 147 3.81 -5.60 19.32
N VAL A 148 4.90 -4.83 19.18
CA VAL A 148 6.21 -5.13 19.78
C VAL A 148 6.14 -5.08 21.30
N ALA A 149 5.59 -4.00 21.87
CA ALA A 149 5.49 -3.84 23.33
C ALA A 149 4.65 -4.93 24.00
N ARG A 150 3.69 -5.51 23.27
CA ARG A 150 2.83 -6.60 23.75
C ARG A 150 3.39 -8.00 23.44
N GLY A 151 4.55 -8.10 22.78
CA GLY A 151 5.16 -9.37 22.40
C GLY A 151 4.29 -10.23 21.47
N LEU A 152 3.38 -9.61 20.71
CA LEU A 152 2.47 -10.37 19.85
C LEU A 152 3.24 -11.00 18.69
N GLY A 153 2.77 -12.15 18.20
CA GLY A 153 3.29 -12.82 17.00
C GLY A 153 2.23 -12.98 15.93
N GLY A 154 2.62 -12.97 14.66
CA GLY A 154 1.71 -13.33 13.56
C GLY A 154 0.68 -12.28 13.17
N THR A 155 0.83 -11.03 13.63
CA THR A 155 -0.13 -9.97 13.31
C THR A 155 -0.07 -9.57 11.85
N TYR A 156 -1.22 -9.12 11.34
CA TYR A 156 -1.33 -8.50 10.02
C TYR A 156 -1.96 -7.11 10.15
N VAL A 157 -1.14 -6.06 9.99
CA VAL A 157 -1.60 -4.68 10.15
C VAL A 157 -1.85 -4.07 8.76
N LYS A 158 -3.12 -3.77 8.47
CA LYS A 158 -3.56 -3.17 7.21
C LYS A 158 -3.97 -1.70 7.42
N TYR A 159 -3.45 -0.81 6.59
CA TYR A 159 -3.93 0.57 6.52
C TYR A 159 -5.23 0.67 5.70
N LEU A 160 -5.24 0.04 4.52
CA LEU A 160 -6.39 0.00 3.63
C LEU A 160 -7.07 -1.37 3.75
N THR A 161 -8.12 -1.44 4.56
CA THR A 161 -9.03 -2.58 4.66
C THR A 161 -10.20 -2.43 3.68
N PRO A 162 -10.91 -3.51 3.30
CA PRO A 162 -12.12 -3.41 2.48
C PRO A 162 -13.16 -2.44 3.05
N ALA A 163 -13.38 -2.46 4.38
CA ALA A 163 -14.27 -1.51 5.05
C ALA A 163 -13.79 -0.06 4.92
N SER A 164 -12.49 0.19 5.09
CA SER A 164 -11.94 1.54 4.90
C SER A 164 -11.96 1.98 3.44
N ALA A 165 -11.80 1.07 2.48
CA ALA A 165 -11.90 1.36 1.05
C ALA A 165 -13.35 1.71 0.68
N MET A 166 -14.32 0.94 1.18
CA MET A 166 -15.75 1.23 1.03
C MET A 166 -16.09 2.60 1.61
N TRP A 167 -15.63 2.91 2.82
CA TRP A 167 -15.82 4.24 3.42
C TRP A 167 -15.23 5.37 2.58
N ARG A 168 -14.06 5.17 1.98
CA ARG A 168 -13.44 6.15 1.08
C ARG A 168 -14.24 6.35 -0.21
N LEU A 169 -14.81 5.29 -0.76
CA LEU A 169 -15.69 5.35 -1.93
C LEU A 169 -16.99 6.09 -1.60
N LEU A 170 -17.62 5.77 -0.46
CA LEU A 170 -18.83 6.47 0.00
C LEU A 170 -18.60 7.97 0.26
N THR A 171 -17.37 8.34 0.64
CA THR A 171 -16.97 9.74 0.87
C THR A 171 -16.26 10.37 -0.33
N ALA A 172 -16.28 9.72 -1.50
CA ALA A 172 -15.50 10.13 -2.68
C ALA A 172 -15.67 11.61 -3.07
N PRO A 173 -16.87 12.23 -3.06
CA PRO A 173 -17.02 13.65 -3.42
C PRO A 173 -16.17 14.60 -2.56
N ALA A 174 -15.99 14.29 -1.29
CA ALA A 174 -15.15 15.08 -0.37
C ALA A 174 -13.64 14.78 -0.51
N ARG A 175 -13.27 13.81 -1.35
CA ARG A 175 -11.88 13.36 -1.54
C ARG A 175 -11.31 13.76 -2.90
N ILE A 176 -12.12 14.15 -3.87
CA ILE A 176 -11.66 14.58 -5.21
C ILE A 176 -10.85 15.88 -5.11
N GLY A 177 -9.81 16.03 -5.95
CA GLY A 177 -9.01 17.25 -6.03
C GLY A 177 -7.92 17.40 -4.97
N ARG A 178 -7.75 16.41 -4.09
CA ARG A 178 -6.74 16.47 -3.00
C ARG A 178 -5.29 16.26 -3.48
N PHE A 179 -5.11 15.46 -4.52
CA PHE A 179 -3.79 15.02 -5.01
C PHE A 179 -3.64 15.24 -6.51
N PHE A 180 -4.71 15.01 -7.26
CA PHE A 180 -4.74 15.24 -8.70
C PHE A 180 -5.95 16.10 -9.06
N ASP A 181 -5.77 17.04 -10.00
CA ASP A 181 -6.88 17.76 -10.60
C ASP A 181 -7.66 16.85 -11.59
N SER A 182 -8.70 17.40 -12.21
CA SER A 182 -9.50 16.67 -13.21
C SER A 182 -8.73 16.27 -14.48
N ALA A 183 -7.60 16.91 -14.75
CA ALA A 183 -6.70 16.59 -15.86
C ALA A 183 -5.59 15.60 -15.45
N GLY A 184 -5.56 15.15 -14.19
CA GLY A 184 -4.55 14.23 -13.68
C GLY A 184 -3.21 14.88 -13.34
N ASN A 185 -3.14 16.22 -13.27
CA ASN A 185 -1.96 16.93 -12.82
C ASN A 185 -1.84 16.88 -11.30
N ARG A 186 -0.62 16.72 -10.81
CA ARG A 186 -0.30 16.74 -9.37
C ARG A 186 -0.57 18.14 -8.80
N VAL A 187 -1.34 18.21 -7.72
CA VAL A 187 -1.65 19.46 -6.99
C VAL A 187 -1.09 19.48 -5.56
N TYR A 188 -0.14 18.59 -5.26
CA TYR A 188 0.58 18.52 -3.99
C TYR A 188 2.09 18.62 -4.22
N LEU A 189 2.80 19.04 -3.19
CA LEU A 189 4.26 19.19 -3.21
C LEU A 189 4.97 17.86 -3.44
N ASP A 190 6.13 17.91 -4.09
CA ASP A 190 6.93 16.72 -4.35
C ASP A 190 7.43 16.08 -3.04
N GLU A 191 7.77 14.79 -3.10
CA GLU A 191 8.13 14.02 -1.90
C GLU A 191 9.33 14.60 -1.15
N ALA A 192 10.39 14.96 -1.87
CA ALA A 192 11.55 15.63 -1.31
C ALA A 192 11.15 16.94 -0.61
N GLU A 193 10.31 17.77 -1.23
CA GLU A 193 9.85 19.03 -0.64
C GLU A 193 8.92 18.82 0.56
N ARG A 194 8.04 17.80 0.52
CA ARG A 194 7.17 17.46 1.65
C ARG A 194 7.94 16.91 2.84
N ILE A 195 9.01 16.16 2.62
CA ILE A 195 9.80 15.54 3.70
C ILE A 195 10.84 16.53 4.24
N HIS A 196 11.55 17.25 3.37
CA HIS A 196 12.62 18.18 3.76
C HIS A 196 12.12 19.60 4.06
N GLY A 197 11.01 20.04 3.47
CA GLY A 197 10.37 21.36 3.72
C GLY A 197 9.44 21.40 4.94
N ARG A 198 9.24 20.26 5.62
CA ARG A 198 8.30 20.05 6.74
C ARG A 198 8.62 20.80 8.05
N GLY A 199 9.62 21.67 8.04
CA GLY A 199 9.85 22.64 9.11
C GLY A 199 8.84 23.80 9.16
N ALA A 200 8.09 24.12 8.09
CA ALA A 200 7.40 25.41 8.04
C ALA A 200 5.97 25.38 7.45
N ARG A 201 4.96 25.26 8.34
CA ARG A 201 3.72 26.09 8.40
C ARG A 201 2.75 26.24 7.19
N ALA A 202 3.03 25.75 5.99
CA ALA A 202 2.24 26.13 4.80
C ALA A 202 0.96 25.28 4.56
N THR A 203 0.97 24.00 4.91
CA THR A 203 -0.09 23.04 4.48
C THR A 203 -1.45 23.25 5.17
N GLN A 204 -1.50 23.92 6.32
CA GLN A 204 -2.77 24.22 7.00
C GLN A 204 -3.56 25.37 6.33
N ARG A 205 -2.89 26.32 5.67
CA ARG A 205 -3.55 27.47 5.03
C ARG A 205 -4.11 27.15 3.64
N SER A 206 -3.46 26.27 2.88
CA SER A 206 -3.93 25.89 1.53
C SER A 206 -5.16 24.97 1.55
N VAL A 207 -5.26 24.07 2.54
CA VAL A 207 -6.42 23.18 2.72
C VAL A 207 -7.68 23.96 3.14
N ALA A 208 -7.53 25.07 3.86
CA ALA A 208 -8.63 25.96 4.21
C ALA A 208 -9.11 26.81 3.01
N ALA A 209 -8.19 27.26 2.15
CA ALA A 209 -8.51 28.04 0.96
C ALA A 209 -9.16 27.20 -0.16
N ALA A 210 -8.75 25.94 -0.34
CA ALA A 210 -9.32 25.04 -1.34
C ALA A 210 -10.75 24.57 -1.02
N ARG A 211 -11.17 24.62 0.26
CA ARG A 211 -12.55 24.30 0.67
C ARG A 211 -13.58 25.38 0.29
N ALA A 212 -13.14 26.58 -0.06
CA ALA A 212 -14.01 27.73 -0.27
C ALA A 212 -14.55 27.88 -1.71
N GLN A 213 -14.16 27.00 -2.64
CA GLN A 213 -14.54 27.14 -4.06
C GLN A 213 -14.99 25.80 -4.67
N ASN A 214 -16.23 25.38 -4.43
CA ASN A 214 -17.14 24.77 -5.42
C ASN A 214 -18.38 24.17 -4.76
N THR A 215 -19.48 24.93 -4.72
CA THR A 215 -20.79 24.48 -4.21
C THR A 215 -21.77 24.05 -5.31
N GLY A 216 -21.36 23.97 -6.58
CA GLY A 216 -22.27 23.70 -7.70
C GLY A 216 -22.27 22.29 -8.32
N LEU A 217 -21.27 21.44 -8.06
CA LEU A 217 -21.07 20.18 -8.81
C LEU A 217 -21.24 18.87 -8.00
N GLN A 218 -21.62 18.95 -6.72
CA GLN A 218 -21.66 17.78 -5.84
C GLN A 218 -22.82 16.79 -6.13
N PHE A 219 -23.85 17.20 -6.89
CA PHE A 219 -25.07 16.40 -7.08
C PHE A 219 -25.08 15.49 -8.32
N ALA A 220 -24.27 15.76 -9.35
CA ALA A 220 -24.27 14.95 -10.57
C ALA A 220 -23.35 13.71 -10.50
N TYR A 221 -22.34 13.74 -9.63
CA TYR A 221 -21.33 12.67 -9.51
C TYR A 221 -21.74 11.50 -8.60
N SER A 222 -22.74 11.69 -7.74
CA SER A 222 -23.18 10.68 -6.77
C SER A 222 -23.97 9.53 -7.41
N LEU A 223 -24.67 9.75 -8.53
CA LEU A 223 -25.48 8.71 -9.18
C LEU A 223 -24.64 7.73 -10.02
N SER A 224 -23.59 8.22 -10.70
CA SER A 224 -22.73 7.36 -11.54
C SER A 224 -21.80 6.48 -10.73
N LEU A 225 -21.32 6.96 -9.57
CA LEU A 225 -20.48 6.17 -8.68
C LEU A 225 -21.28 5.07 -7.95
N ALA A 226 -22.53 5.34 -7.60
CA ALA A 226 -23.43 4.34 -7.04
C ALA A 226 -23.71 3.20 -8.04
N LEU A 227 -23.82 3.52 -9.33
CA LEU A 227 -23.98 2.53 -10.39
C LEU A 227 -22.72 1.67 -10.56
N ALA A 228 -21.53 2.27 -10.52
CA ALA A 228 -20.27 1.54 -10.61
C ALA A 228 -20.04 0.59 -9.40
N VAL A 229 -20.42 1.02 -8.19
CA VAL A 229 -20.38 0.17 -6.99
C VAL A 229 -21.42 -0.95 -7.08
N ALA A 230 -22.63 -0.68 -7.58
CA ALA A 230 -23.66 -1.69 -7.77
C ALA A 230 -23.25 -2.77 -8.79
N VAL A 231 -22.63 -2.37 -9.90
CA VAL A 231 -22.12 -3.30 -10.93
C VAL A 231 -21.02 -4.20 -10.38
N MET A 232 -20.07 -3.66 -9.60
CA MET A 232 -19.02 -4.48 -8.97
C MET A 232 -19.57 -5.46 -7.93
N VAL A 233 -20.59 -5.08 -7.15
CA VAL A 233 -21.23 -5.97 -6.17
C VAL A 233 -22.03 -7.08 -6.86
N LEU A 234 -22.66 -6.78 -7.99
CA LEU A 234 -23.39 -7.75 -8.80
C LEU A 234 -22.45 -8.76 -9.47
N GLU A 235 -21.30 -8.31 -10.01
CA GLU A 235 -20.30 -9.21 -10.60
C GLU A 235 -19.63 -10.13 -9.56
N ALA A 236 -19.44 -9.65 -8.33
CA ALA A 236 -18.88 -10.45 -7.24
C ALA A 236 -19.82 -11.58 -6.76
N ASN A 237 -21.14 -11.45 -6.95
CA ASN A 237 -22.13 -12.45 -6.54
C ASN A 237 -22.50 -13.45 -7.65
N VAL A 238 -22.08 -13.21 -8.90
CA VAL A 238 -22.31 -14.12 -10.03
C VAL A 238 -21.17 -15.16 -10.17
N MET A 239 -20.07 -14.95 -9.45
CA MET A 239 -18.86 -15.80 -9.47
C MET A 239 -18.71 -16.69 -8.21
N ALA A 240 -19.78 -16.86 -7.42
CA ALA A 240 -19.88 -17.77 -6.28
C ALA A 240 -20.93 -18.84 -6.54
#